data_AF-Q1M9B9-F1
#
_entry.id   AF-Q1M9B9-F1
#
_cell.length_a   1.000
_cell.length_b   1.000
_cell.length_c   1.000
_cell.angle_alpha   90.00
_cell.angle_beta   90.00
_cell.angle_gamma   90.00
#
_symmetry.space_group_name_H-M   'P 1'
#
loop_
_entity.id
_entity.type
_entity.pdbx_description
1 polymer ?
#
loop_
_entity_poly.entity_id
_entity_poly.type
_entity_poly.pdbx_seq_one_letter_code
_entity_poly.pdbx_strand_id
1 'polypeptide(L)'
;MLAFGNMLDLAGIERSTVRLLRHQDNRHAGFPTPYALWRDHRERFEAYQATQSFASEPKLRATYWASFVGIPERETLFVGLYAARLLGPLPADRQHPITGGIEPAGSCNVYEVDRLPSLSEYAGRLWIDWGDSYRSWIQRGDGKAKRLIELRRTLGDPPFPGFAAFIANLSDIESLPATWQAPLSATSGIYLLTCPRTREQYVGMASGVDGFIGRWREYFATGHGGNVGLKSRDASDYQLSILKRSARPRRSRTSGSSNDAGRTSCRAGKWALTGTDMTKADQIRSLAADGLKAADIAARLGIRYQHAYNVINAGPRRTLEAATKPSPIGRPETRPQSKPALTTDILISGGFTRVGRWIISGDSLAVETPAPKSKGVYAFVKAGVALYVGVATKGLAGRLYSYGRPGISQRTNQRLEAIIMAELSGPEAIEISIAMPPDLEWNGLPVNGSAGLELGLIEKYSLPWNIRGATALEAIAGPGQPALGRDPGQKM
;
A
#
# COMPACT_ATOMS: atom_id res chain seq x y z
N MET A 1 -15.66 -43.90 6.55
CA MET A 1 -15.32 -42.46 6.48
C MET A 1 -14.52 -42.23 5.21
N LEU A 2 -14.91 -41.29 4.36
CA LEU A 2 -14.21 -40.97 3.11
C LEU A 2 -12.92 -40.19 3.39
N ALA A 3 -11.81 -40.64 2.81
CA ALA A 3 -10.50 -40.02 2.92
C ALA A 3 -9.83 -39.86 1.55
N PHE A 4 -8.85 -38.95 1.44
CA PHE A 4 -8.18 -38.67 0.17
C PHE A 4 -7.53 -39.92 -0.44
N GLY A 5 -7.06 -40.84 0.41
CA GLY A 5 -6.55 -42.15 -0.03
C GLY A 5 -7.57 -42.94 -0.85
N ASN A 6 -8.88 -42.82 -0.56
CA ASN A 6 -9.91 -43.48 -1.37
C ASN A 6 -9.99 -42.90 -2.79
N MET A 7 -9.69 -41.62 -2.98
CA MET A 7 -9.63 -41.00 -4.31
C MET A 7 -8.46 -41.55 -5.12
N LEU A 8 -7.33 -41.81 -4.46
CA LEU A 8 -6.17 -42.44 -5.08
C LEU A 8 -6.49 -43.89 -5.50
N ASP A 9 -7.16 -44.66 -4.62
CA ASP A 9 -7.55 -46.03 -4.96
C ASP A 9 -8.51 -46.07 -6.16
N LEU A 10 -9.51 -45.18 -6.19
CA LEU A 10 -10.46 -45.06 -7.29
C LEU A 10 -9.79 -44.67 -8.61
N ALA A 11 -8.71 -43.88 -8.54
CA ALA A 11 -7.89 -43.54 -9.69
C ALA A 11 -6.86 -44.62 -10.06
N GLY A 12 -6.79 -45.74 -9.33
CA GLY A 12 -5.81 -46.81 -9.55
C GLY A 12 -4.38 -46.43 -9.16
N ILE A 13 -4.20 -45.46 -8.26
CA ILE A 13 -2.90 -44.94 -7.86
C ILE A 13 -2.51 -45.50 -6.50
N GLU A 14 -1.39 -46.22 -6.45
CA GLU A 14 -0.89 -46.79 -5.20
C GLU A 14 -0.48 -45.69 -4.21
N ARG A 15 -1.10 -45.68 -3.04
CA ARG A 15 -0.92 -44.63 -2.02
C ARG A 15 0.54 -44.44 -1.56
N SER A 16 1.34 -45.50 -1.54
CA SER A 16 2.75 -45.48 -1.10
C SER A 16 3.65 -44.64 -2.04
N THR A 17 3.26 -44.58 -3.32
CA THR A 17 3.92 -43.84 -4.41
C THR A 17 3.55 -42.36 -4.44
N VAL A 18 2.70 -41.91 -3.51
CA VAL A 18 2.21 -40.53 -3.42
C VAL A 18 2.81 -39.80 -2.22
N ARG A 19 3.21 -38.56 -2.41
CA ARG A 19 3.44 -37.58 -1.33
C ARG A 19 2.34 -36.52 -1.36
N LEU A 20 1.83 -36.20 -0.18
CA LEU A 20 0.87 -35.13 0.02
C LEU A 20 1.67 -33.88 0.39
N LEU A 21 1.55 -32.81 -0.40
CA LEU A 21 2.26 -31.54 -0.19
C LEU A 21 1.23 -30.47 0.15
N ARG A 22 1.31 -29.87 1.34
CA ARG A 22 0.49 -28.71 1.72
C ARG A 22 1.30 -27.44 1.66
N HIS A 23 1.04 -26.64 0.64
CA HIS A 23 1.64 -25.33 0.45
C HIS A 23 0.90 -24.30 1.29
N GLN A 24 1.61 -23.72 2.25
CA GLN A 24 1.19 -22.53 2.97
C GLN A 24 2.44 -21.67 3.15
N ASP A 25 2.51 -20.54 2.44
CA ASP A 25 3.66 -19.66 2.50
C ASP A 25 3.26 -18.27 2.94
N ASN A 26 3.50 -18.00 4.22
CA ASN A 26 3.30 -16.68 4.84
C ASN A 26 4.65 -15.96 5.06
N ARG A 27 5.77 -16.49 4.55
CA ARG A 27 7.12 -15.94 4.77
C ARG A 27 7.36 -14.65 3.99
N HIS A 28 6.56 -14.40 2.96
CA HIS A 28 6.70 -13.29 2.04
C HIS A 28 5.49 -12.35 2.12
N ALA A 29 5.38 -11.62 3.23
CA ALA A 29 4.36 -10.57 3.37
C ALA A 29 4.46 -9.57 2.21
N GLY A 30 3.33 -9.20 1.63
CA GLY A 30 3.26 -8.35 0.43
C GLY A 30 3.26 -9.08 -0.91
N PHE A 31 3.36 -10.43 -0.94
CA PHE A 31 3.34 -11.22 -2.17
C PHE A 31 2.14 -12.19 -2.24
N PRO A 32 1.73 -12.65 -3.45
CA PRO A 32 0.61 -13.57 -3.59
C PRO A 32 0.83 -14.90 -2.85
N THR A 33 -0.21 -15.38 -2.16
CA THR A 33 -0.18 -16.69 -1.48
C THR A 33 -0.11 -17.84 -2.48
N PRO A 34 0.31 -19.06 -2.08
CA PRO A 34 0.24 -20.23 -2.96
C PRO A 34 -1.16 -20.51 -3.52
N TYR A 35 -2.22 -20.21 -2.75
CA TYR A 35 -3.60 -20.28 -3.24
C TYR A 35 -3.86 -19.27 -4.37
N ALA A 36 -3.48 -18.00 -4.17
CA ALA A 36 -3.63 -16.95 -5.18
C ALA A 36 -2.81 -17.26 -6.45
N LEU A 37 -1.58 -17.75 -6.30
CA LEU A 37 -0.76 -18.20 -7.42
C LEU A 37 -1.41 -19.36 -8.16
N TRP A 38 -1.89 -20.38 -7.46
CA TRP A 38 -2.57 -21.49 -8.10
C TRP A 38 -3.78 -20.98 -8.88
N ARG A 39 -4.66 -20.19 -8.24
CA ARG A 39 -5.90 -19.68 -8.84
C ARG A 39 -5.65 -18.80 -10.08
N ASP A 40 -4.79 -17.81 -9.97
CA ASP A 40 -4.67 -16.71 -10.94
C ASP A 40 -3.44 -16.84 -11.87
N HIS A 41 -2.41 -17.60 -11.45
CA HIS A 41 -1.13 -17.72 -12.14
C HIS A 41 -0.56 -19.15 -12.07
N ARG A 42 -1.30 -20.13 -12.64
CA ARG A 42 -1.00 -21.56 -12.53
C ARG A 42 0.46 -21.92 -12.78
N GLU A 43 1.05 -21.39 -13.86
CA GLU A 43 2.43 -21.64 -14.25
C GLU A 43 3.43 -21.21 -13.16
N ARG A 44 3.15 -20.08 -12.47
CA ARG A 44 3.97 -19.61 -11.36
C ARG A 44 3.84 -20.49 -10.13
N PHE A 45 2.64 -21.04 -9.87
CA PHE A 45 2.45 -22.02 -8.80
C PHE A 45 3.20 -23.32 -9.11
N GLU A 46 3.15 -23.80 -10.35
CA GLU A 46 3.87 -24.99 -10.78
C GLU A 46 5.38 -24.80 -10.66
N ALA A 47 5.91 -23.65 -11.13
CA ALA A 47 7.31 -23.29 -10.94
C ALA A 47 7.72 -23.17 -9.47
N TYR A 48 6.81 -22.74 -8.58
CA TYR A 48 7.04 -22.68 -7.14
C TYR A 48 7.14 -24.08 -6.53
N GLN A 49 6.18 -24.98 -6.79
CA GLN A 49 6.23 -26.34 -6.22
C GLN A 49 7.37 -27.17 -6.81
N ALA A 50 7.80 -26.88 -8.04
CA ALA A 50 8.93 -27.50 -8.73
C ALA A 50 10.28 -27.26 -8.03
N THR A 51 10.34 -26.46 -6.96
CA THR A 51 11.60 -26.06 -6.34
C THR A 51 11.56 -26.24 -4.85
N GLN A 52 12.48 -27.05 -4.33
CA GLN A 52 12.49 -27.47 -2.94
C GLN A 52 13.91 -27.45 -2.38
N SER A 53 14.03 -27.22 -1.07
CA SER A 53 15.34 -27.27 -0.41
C SER A 53 15.94 -28.68 -0.48
N PHE A 54 17.29 -28.76 -0.50
CA PHE A 54 18.02 -30.03 -0.47
C PHE A 54 17.60 -30.92 0.70
N ALA A 55 17.34 -30.33 1.87
CA ALA A 55 16.90 -31.04 3.07
C ALA A 55 15.54 -31.76 2.91
N SER A 56 14.71 -31.34 1.95
CA SER A 56 13.39 -31.92 1.72
C SER A 56 13.43 -33.11 0.77
N GLU A 57 14.50 -33.27 -0.01
CA GLU A 57 14.63 -34.29 -1.06
C GLU A 57 14.33 -35.71 -0.56
N PRO A 58 14.87 -36.21 0.57
CA PRO A 58 14.59 -37.58 0.99
C PRO A 58 13.11 -37.85 1.25
N LYS A 59 12.36 -36.83 1.69
CA LYS A 59 10.92 -36.93 1.98
C LYS A 59 10.06 -36.84 0.72
N LEU A 60 10.58 -36.21 -0.32
CA LEU A 60 9.89 -35.98 -1.60
C LEU A 60 10.06 -37.13 -2.61
N ARG A 61 10.93 -38.11 -2.32
CA ARG A 61 11.13 -39.32 -3.14
C ARG A 61 9.84 -40.14 -3.24
N ALA A 62 9.11 -39.90 -4.32
CA ALA A 62 7.89 -40.59 -4.72
C ALA A 62 7.55 -40.23 -6.17
N THR A 63 6.81 -41.11 -6.85
CA THR A 63 6.42 -40.91 -8.25
C THR A 63 5.44 -39.75 -8.42
N TYR A 64 4.53 -39.60 -7.46
CA TYR A 64 3.45 -38.63 -7.55
C TYR A 64 3.41 -37.67 -6.35
N TRP A 65 3.09 -36.41 -6.65
CA TRP A 65 2.76 -35.40 -5.66
C TRP A 65 1.28 -35.03 -5.78
N ALA A 66 0.54 -35.24 -4.70
CA ALA A 66 -0.78 -34.63 -4.53
C ALA A 66 -0.59 -33.31 -3.80
N SER A 67 -0.78 -32.22 -4.52
CA SER A 67 -0.56 -30.88 -3.99
C SER A 67 -1.86 -30.31 -3.41
N PHE A 68 -1.70 -29.59 -2.31
CA PHE A 68 -2.76 -28.92 -1.55
C PHE A 68 -2.32 -27.50 -1.20
N VAL A 69 -3.27 -26.58 -1.06
CA VAL A 69 -3.02 -25.24 -0.57
C VAL A 69 -3.80 -24.98 0.71
N GLY A 70 -3.13 -24.39 1.70
CA GLY A 70 -3.78 -23.95 2.93
C GLY A 70 -4.52 -22.63 2.70
N ILE A 71 -5.78 -22.60 3.10
CA ILE A 71 -6.60 -21.37 3.10
C ILE A 71 -6.75 -20.93 4.57
N PRO A 72 -6.86 -19.61 4.84
CA PRO A 72 -7.20 -19.09 6.16
C PRO A 72 -8.46 -19.81 6.69
N GLU A 73 -8.53 -20.06 8.01
CA GLU A 73 -9.55 -20.91 8.67
C GLU A 73 -9.28 -22.43 8.73
N ARG A 74 -8.03 -22.87 8.42
CA ARG A 74 -7.52 -24.26 8.57
C ARG A 74 -8.03 -25.28 7.55
N GLU A 75 -8.76 -24.83 6.55
CA GLU A 75 -9.21 -25.70 5.48
C GLU A 75 -8.08 -25.91 4.45
N THR A 76 -7.98 -27.13 3.90
CA THR A 76 -6.93 -27.51 2.96
C THR A 76 -7.55 -27.99 1.66
N LEU A 77 -7.28 -27.25 0.59
CA LEU A 77 -7.86 -27.46 -0.73
C LEU A 77 -6.94 -28.30 -1.60
N PHE A 78 -7.47 -29.34 -2.23
CA PHE A 78 -6.75 -30.11 -3.25
C PHE A 78 -6.61 -29.30 -4.54
N VAL A 79 -5.38 -29.20 -5.05
CA VAL A 79 -5.04 -28.33 -6.18
C VAL A 79 -4.51 -29.06 -7.41
N GLY A 80 -4.17 -30.34 -7.26
CA GLY A 80 -3.83 -31.19 -8.40
C GLY A 80 -2.95 -32.36 -8.00
N LEU A 81 -2.85 -33.31 -8.93
CA LEU A 81 -1.94 -34.42 -8.87
C LEU A 81 -0.88 -34.25 -9.96
N TYR A 82 0.38 -34.49 -9.61
CA TYR A 82 1.53 -34.27 -10.49
C TYR A 82 2.43 -35.50 -10.46
N ALA A 83 3.01 -35.87 -11.60
CA ALA A 83 4.21 -36.70 -11.65
C ALA A 83 5.41 -35.79 -11.34
N ALA A 84 6.31 -36.24 -10.47
CA ALA A 84 7.44 -35.43 -10.04
C ALA A 84 8.76 -36.19 -10.18
N ARG A 85 9.75 -35.57 -10.83
CA ARG A 85 11.07 -36.16 -11.05
C ARG A 85 12.16 -35.16 -10.70
N LEU A 86 13.07 -35.54 -9.80
CA LEU A 86 14.22 -34.71 -9.44
C LEU A 86 15.14 -34.54 -10.67
N LEU A 87 15.41 -33.30 -11.04
CA LEU A 87 16.40 -32.95 -12.07
C LEU A 87 17.78 -32.67 -11.45
N GLY A 88 17.82 -32.23 -10.20
CA GLY A 88 19.03 -31.88 -9.47
C GLY A 88 19.04 -30.41 -9.04
N PRO A 89 20.22 -29.84 -8.73
CA PRO A 89 20.33 -28.44 -8.32
C PRO A 89 19.87 -27.46 -9.42
N LEU A 90 19.34 -26.31 -9.02
CA LEU A 90 18.95 -25.23 -9.93
C LEU A 90 20.11 -24.84 -10.85
N PRO A 91 19.97 -24.95 -12.18
CA PRO A 91 21.10 -24.85 -13.10
C PRO A 91 21.61 -23.42 -13.33
N ALA A 92 20.75 -22.42 -13.15
CA ALA A 92 21.06 -21.02 -13.39
C ALA A 92 20.24 -20.11 -12.48
N ASP A 93 20.75 -18.91 -12.24
CA ASP A 93 20.02 -17.86 -11.53
C ASP A 93 18.68 -17.61 -12.22
N ARG A 94 17.61 -17.52 -11.44
CA ARG A 94 16.28 -17.20 -11.96
C ARG A 94 15.51 -16.30 -11.00
N GLN A 95 14.37 -15.82 -11.46
CA GLN A 95 13.44 -15.09 -10.60
C GLN A 95 12.63 -16.08 -9.75
N HIS A 96 12.63 -15.86 -8.45
CA HIS A 96 11.85 -16.65 -7.51
C HIS A 96 10.35 -16.56 -7.86
N PRO A 97 9.63 -17.68 -8.04
CA PRO A 97 8.26 -17.67 -8.57
C PRO A 97 7.24 -16.86 -7.77
N ILE A 98 7.43 -16.74 -6.45
CA ILE A 98 6.58 -15.93 -5.56
C ILE A 98 7.05 -14.46 -5.49
N THR A 99 8.28 -14.23 -5.00
CA THR A 99 8.79 -12.88 -4.69
C THR A 99 9.37 -12.12 -5.87
N GLY A 100 9.73 -12.78 -6.97
CA GLY A 100 10.43 -12.18 -8.11
C GLY A 100 11.89 -11.78 -7.82
N GLY A 101 12.39 -12.03 -6.61
CA GLY A 101 13.80 -11.85 -6.24
C GLY A 101 14.70 -12.85 -6.96
N ILE A 102 16.01 -12.65 -6.91
CA ILE A 102 16.97 -13.58 -7.55
C ILE A 102 17.13 -14.82 -6.66
N GLU A 103 16.87 -15.99 -7.24
CA GLU A 103 17.16 -17.30 -6.67
C GLU A 103 18.43 -17.84 -7.37
N PRO A 104 19.58 -17.91 -6.67
CA PRO A 104 20.85 -18.21 -7.30
C PRO A 104 20.98 -19.68 -7.66
N ALA A 105 21.75 -19.98 -8.72
CA ALA A 105 22.09 -21.33 -9.15
C ALA A 105 22.63 -22.16 -7.98
N GLY A 106 22.21 -23.43 -7.90
CA GLY A 106 22.64 -24.35 -6.84
C GLY A 106 22.06 -24.07 -5.45
N SER A 107 21.13 -23.12 -5.28
CA SER A 107 20.51 -22.82 -3.97
C SER A 107 19.46 -23.85 -3.52
N CYS A 108 18.88 -24.60 -4.47
CA CYS A 108 17.77 -25.51 -4.25
C CYS A 108 17.76 -26.63 -5.30
N ASN A 109 16.96 -27.68 -5.04
CA ASN A 109 16.67 -28.75 -6.00
C ASN A 109 15.47 -28.37 -6.87
N VAL A 110 15.57 -28.69 -8.15
CA VAL A 110 14.52 -28.53 -9.16
C VAL A 110 13.94 -29.89 -9.52
N TYR A 111 12.63 -29.91 -9.68
CA TYR A 111 11.86 -31.06 -10.08
C TYR A 111 11.12 -30.73 -11.37
N GLU A 112 11.12 -31.68 -12.31
CA GLU A 112 10.14 -31.71 -13.38
C GLU A 112 8.80 -32.11 -12.77
N VAL A 113 7.76 -31.30 -12.98
CA VAL A 113 6.43 -31.51 -12.43
C VAL A 113 5.39 -31.48 -13.54
N ASP A 114 4.84 -32.65 -13.86
CA ASP A 114 3.85 -32.81 -14.92
C ASP A 114 2.47 -33.05 -14.32
N ARG A 115 1.52 -32.18 -14.61
CA ARG A 115 0.16 -32.30 -14.10
C ARG A 115 -0.57 -33.48 -14.74
N LEU A 116 -1.16 -34.33 -13.91
CA LEU A 116 -1.90 -35.50 -14.38
C LEU A 116 -3.40 -35.18 -14.58
N PRO A 117 -4.05 -35.78 -15.59
CA PRO A 117 -5.50 -35.69 -15.76
C PRO A 117 -6.28 -36.37 -14.63
N SER A 118 -5.69 -37.39 -14.00
CA SER A 118 -6.30 -38.11 -12.88
C SER A 118 -6.61 -37.15 -11.73
N LEU A 119 -7.83 -37.25 -11.20
CA LEU A 119 -8.38 -36.39 -10.16
C LEU A 119 -8.46 -34.89 -10.50
N SER A 120 -8.20 -34.49 -11.75
CA SER A 120 -8.24 -33.08 -12.17
C SER A 120 -9.61 -32.42 -11.96
N GLU A 121 -10.70 -33.20 -12.02
CA GLU A 121 -12.06 -32.74 -11.75
C GLU A 121 -12.28 -32.27 -10.29
N TYR A 122 -11.49 -32.82 -9.36
CA TYR A 122 -11.57 -32.52 -7.93
C TYR A 122 -10.67 -31.34 -7.52
N ALA A 123 -9.72 -30.96 -8.37
CA ALA A 123 -8.85 -29.82 -8.14
C ALA A 123 -9.71 -28.55 -8.01
N GLY A 124 -9.57 -27.83 -6.89
CA GLY A 124 -10.39 -26.65 -6.60
C GLY A 124 -11.79 -26.92 -6.04
N ARG A 125 -12.16 -28.19 -5.81
CA ARG A 125 -13.48 -28.58 -5.30
C ARG A 125 -13.42 -29.42 -4.03
N LEU A 126 -12.31 -30.14 -3.85
CA LEU A 126 -12.14 -31.13 -2.80
C LEU A 126 -11.35 -30.56 -1.62
N TRP A 127 -12.02 -30.52 -0.47
CA TRP A 127 -11.46 -30.05 0.79
C TRP A 127 -11.19 -31.21 1.71
N ILE A 128 -10.02 -31.19 2.34
CA ILE A 128 -9.58 -32.23 3.26
C ILE A 128 -9.17 -31.65 4.61
N ASP A 129 -9.27 -32.49 5.62
CA ASP A 129 -8.69 -32.26 6.92
C ASP A 129 -7.22 -32.68 6.90
N TRP A 130 -6.33 -31.69 7.00
CA TRP A 130 -4.89 -31.96 7.07
C TRP A 130 -4.47 -32.59 8.41
N GLY A 131 -5.27 -32.39 9.47
CA GLY A 131 -5.02 -32.78 10.85
C GLY A 131 -4.14 -31.82 11.64
N ASP A 132 -3.95 -32.09 12.93
CA ASP A 132 -3.23 -31.23 13.89
C ASP A 132 -1.73 -31.03 13.60
N SER A 133 -1.18 -31.81 12.67
CA SER A 133 0.22 -31.74 12.22
C SER A 133 0.43 -30.71 11.11
N TYR A 134 -0.10 -29.49 11.27
CA TYR A 134 0.10 -28.37 10.32
C TYR A 134 1.59 -28.03 10.09
N ARG A 135 2.48 -28.46 11.00
CA ARG A 135 3.95 -28.29 10.91
C ARG A 135 4.62 -29.21 9.87
N SER A 136 3.99 -30.33 9.50
CA SER A 136 4.51 -31.24 8.47
C SER A 136 3.77 -30.99 7.15
N TRP A 137 4.40 -30.18 6.31
CA TRP A 137 3.89 -29.82 4.98
C TRP A 137 4.05 -30.95 3.96
N ILE A 138 4.99 -31.89 4.16
CA ILE A 138 5.11 -33.13 3.38
C ILE A 138 4.60 -34.30 4.22
N GLN A 139 3.72 -35.13 3.66
CA GLN A 139 3.25 -36.38 4.26
C GLN A 139 3.19 -37.51 3.23
N ARG A 140 3.17 -38.76 3.69
CA ARG A 140 3.01 -39.93 2.80
C ARG A 140 1.54 -40.19 2.50
N GLY A 141 1.23 -40.62 1.27
CA GLY A 141 -0.15 -40.95 0.85
C GLY A 141 -0.72 -42.19 1.55
N ASP A 142 0.13 -43.11 1.98
CA ASP A 142 -0.19 -44.29 2.78
C ASP A 142 -0.11 -44.07 4.30
N GLY A 143 0.12 -42.82 4.73
CA GLY A 143 0.16 -42.44 6.14
C GLY A 143 -1.24 -42.30 6.76
N LYS A 144 -1.35 -41.44 7.79
CA LYS A 144 -2.64 -41.16 8.45
C LYS A 144 -3.66 -40.65 7.43
N ALA A 145 -4.82 -41.30 7.41
CA ALA A 145 -5.92 -40.96 6.51
C ALA A 145 -6.32 -39.47 6.62
N LYS A 146 -6.46 -38.81 5.47
CA LYS A 146 -6.93 -37.42 5.35
C LYS A 146 -8.41 -37.39 5.05
N ARG A 147 -9.22 -37.10 6.06
CA ARG A 147 -10.68 -37.07 5.93
C ARG A 147 -11.11 -36.02 4.91
N LEU A 148 -12.06 -36.37 4.05
CA LEU A 148 -12.75 -35.40 3.19
C LEU A 148 -13.71 -34.58 4.06
N ILE A 149 -13.59 -33.25 3.98
CA ILE A 149 -14.47 -32.31 4.67
C ILE A 149 -15.64 -31.94 3.75
N GLU A 150 -15.33 -31.51 2.54
CA GLU A 150 -16.31 -30.96 1.61
C GLU A 150 -15.92 -31.28 0.16
N LEU A 151 -16.93 -31.55 -0.68
CA LEU A 151 -16.78 -31.61 -2.13
C LEU A 151 -17.79 -30.67 -2.78
N ARG A 152 -17.30 -29.63 -3.46
CA ARG A 152 -18.14 -28.61 -4.11
C ARG A 152 -18.51 -29.01 -5.54
N ARG A 153 -19.76 -28.69 -5.95
CA ARG A 153 -20.25 -28.98 -7.31
C ARG A 153 -19.67 -28.04 -8.38
N THR A 154 -19.38 -26.79 -8.01
CA THR A 154 -18.84 -25.77 -8.92
C THR A 154 -17.43 -25.39 -8.51
N LEU A 155 -16.54 -25.24 -9.49
CA LEU A 155 -15.32 -24.44 -9.35
C LEU A 155 -15.77 -23.00 -9.11
N GLY A 156 -15.46 -22.45 -7.96
CA GLY A 156 -15.82 -21.06 -7.69
C GLY A 156 -15.64 -20.71 -6.24
N ASP A 157 -15.00 -19.57 -6.04
CA ASP A 157 -14.99 -18.90 -4.75
C ASP A 157 -16.43 -18.73 -4.25
N PRO A 158 -16.65 -18.76 -2.92
CA PRO A 158 -17.97 -18.47 -2.36
C PRO A 158 -18.53 -17.16 -2.94
N PRO A 159 -19.86 -17.05 -3.13
CA PRO A 159 -20.44 -15.79 -3.57
C PRO A 159 -20.01 -14.68 -2.62
N PHE A 160 -19.76 -13.47 -3.15
CA PHE A 160 -19.41 -12.34 -2.30
C PHE A 160 -20.49 -12.18 -1.22
N PRO A 161 -20.12 -12.21 0.08
CA PRO A 161 -21.09 -12.22 1.19
C PRO A 161 -21.92 -10.93 1.26
N GLY A 162 -21.56 -9.92 0.47
CA GLY A 162 -22.09 -8.58 0.57
C GLY A 162 -21.27 -7.75 1.56
N PHE A 163 -21.30 -6.44 1.38
CA PHE A 163 -20.45 -5.53 2.16
C PHE A 163 -20.75 -5.56 3.67
N ALA A 164 -22.01 -5.74 4.07
CA ALA A 164 -22.42 -5.72 5.47
C ALA A 164 -21.97 -6.98 6.23
N ALA A 165 -21.88 -8.12 5.55
CA ALA A 165 -21.45 -9.40 6.12
C ALA A 165 -19.97 -9.71 5.83
N PHE A 166 -19.25 -8.80 5.18
CA PHE A 166 -17.85 -9.00 4.84
C PHE A 166 -16.97 -8.93 6.08
N ILE A 167 -16.28 -10.03 6.36
CA ILE A 167 -15.23 -10.15 7.38
C ILE A 167 -14.05 -10.88 6.74
N ALA A 168 -12.83 -10.37 6.90
CA ALA A 168 -11.59 -11.01 6.45
C ALA A 168 -10.42 -10.61 7.34
N ASN A 169 -9.35 -11.40 7.45
CA ASN A 169 -8.12 -10.91 8.09
C ASN A 169 -7.30 -10.09 7.10
N LEU A 170 -6.48 -9.19 7.64
CA LEU A 170 -5.62 -8.33 6.85
C LEU A 170 -4.61 -9.15 6.03
N SER A 171 -4.12 -10.24 6.58
CA SER A 171 -3.20 -11.17 5.90
C SER A 171 -3.84 -11.90 4.71
N ASP A 172 -5.17 -11.97 4.68
CA ASP A 172 -5.94 -12.70 3.67
C ASP A 172 -6.32 -11.82 2.47
N ILE A 173 -6.01 -10.52 2.52
CA ILE A 173 -6.45 -9.56 1.50
C ILE A 173 -5.96 -9.93 0.08
N GLU A 174 -4.73 -10.44 -0.06
CA GLU A 174 -4.21 -10.88 -1.36
C GLU A 174 -4.72 -12.27 -1.79
N SER A 175 -5.26 -13.07 -0.85
CA SER A 175 -5.85 -14.38 -1.17
C SER A 175 -7.34 -14.28 -1.50
N LEU A 176 -7.99 -13.13 -1.27
CA LEU A 176 -9.41 -12.93 -1.54
C LEU A 176 -9.77 -13.27 -3.00
N PRO A 177 -10.98 -13.83 -3.23
CA PRO A 177 -11.55 -14.05 -4.55
C PRO A 177 -11.49 -12.80 -5.44
N ALA A 178 -11.15 -12.96 -6.72
CA ALA A 178 -11.21 -11.83 -7.68
C ALA A 178 -12.64 -11.24 -7.75
N THR A 179 -13.66 -12.10 -7.60
CA THR A 179 -15.07 -11.72 -7.51
C THR A 179 -15.42 -10.89 -6.27
N TRP A 180 -14.63 -10.98 -5.19
CA TRP A 180 -14.75 -10.16 -3.99
C TRP A 180 -13.89 -8.90 -4.11
N GLN A 181 -12.67 -9.02 -4.64
CA GLN A 181 -11.75 -7.90 -4.84
C GLN A 181 -12.33 -6.84 -5.79
N ALA A 182 -13.06 -7.23 -6.84
CA ALA A 182 -13.68 -6.30 -7.77
C ALA A 182 -14.65 -5.30 -7.10
N PRO A 183 -15.71 -5.73 -6.38
CA PRO A 183 -16.62 -4.81 -5.69
C PRO A 183 -15.94 -4.04 -4.54
N LEU A 184 -14.99 -4.64 -3.83
CA LEU A 184 -14.24 -3.99 -2.75
C LEU A 184 -13.29 -2.89 -3.26
N SER A 185 -12.63 -3.12 -4.40
CA SER A 185 -11.78 -2.11 -5.06
C SER A 185 -12.60 -0.98 -5.67
N ALA A 186 -13.80 -1.27 -6.17
CA ALA A 186 -14.68 -0.27 -6.78
C ALA A 186 -15.40 0.63 -5.76
N THR A 187 -15.33 0.30 -4.47
CA THR A 187 -16.13 0.96 -3.42
C THR A 187 -15.24 1.67 -2.40
N SER A 188 -15.54 2.94 -2.17
CA SER A 188 -14.97 3.74 -1.08
C SER A 188 -15.88 3.70 0.14
N GLY A 189 -15.33 3.95 1.33
CA GLY A 189 -16.16 4.01 2.53
C GLY A 189 -15.39 3.95 3.85
N ILE A 190 -16.11 3.60 4.90
CA ILE A 190 -15.62 3.47 6.28
C ILE A 190 -15.57 2.00 6.64
N TYR A 191 -14.46 1.56 7.23
CA TYR A 191 -14.22 0.19 7.68
C TYR A 191 -13.69 0.17 9.11
N LEU A 192 -13.71 -1.01 9.73
CA LEU A 192 -13.22 -1.27 11.06
C LEU A 192 -12.09 -2.31 10.99
N LEU A 193 -10.97 -2.00 11.63
CA LEU A 193 -9.90 -2.94 11.97
C LEU A 193 -10.09 -3.37 13.42
N THR A 194 -10.10 -4.67 13.69
CA THR A 194 -10.15 -5.19 15.06
C THR A 194 -8.93 -6.06 15.32
N CYS A 195 -8.19 -5.76 16.39
CA CYS A 195 -7.06 -6.58 16.80
C CYS A 195 -7.57 -7.88 17.43
N PRO A 196 -7.26 -9.08 16.90
CA PRO A 196 -7.73 -10.33 17.51
C PRO A 196 -7.11 -10.58 18.89
N ARG A 197 -5.93 -9.99 19.17
CA ARG A 197 -5.22 -10.16 20.46
C ARG A 197 -5.73 -9.23 21.55
N THR A 198 -5.81 -7.93 21.25
CA THR A 198 -6.15 -6.90 22.24
C THR A 198 -7.62 -6.50 22.21
N ARG A 199 -8.38 -6.96 21.19
CA ARG A 199 -9.77 -6.54 20.88
C ARG A 199 -9.95 -5.05 20.61
N GLU A 200 -8.85 -4.32 20.44
CA GLU A 200 -8.89 -2.91 20.13
C GLU A 200 -9.38 -2.70 18.70
N GLN A 201 -10.15 -1.62 18.53
CA GLN A 201 -10.84 -1.31 17.30
C GLN A 201 -10.34 0.01 16.72
N TYR A 202 -10.22 0.07 15.40
CA TYR A 202 -9.76 1.25 14.68
C TYR A 202 -10.65 1.48 13.48
N VAL A 203 -11.26 2.66 13.43
CA VAL A 203 -12.07 3.09 12.30
C VAL A 203 -11.15 3.71 11.25
N GLY A 204 -11.25 3.23 10.03
CA GLY A 204 -10.49 3.73 8.89
C GLY A 204 -11.40 4.16 7.75
N MET A 205 -10.86 5.02 6.87
CA MET A 205 -11.54 5.47 5.66
C MET A 205 -10.73 5.08 4.43
N ALA A 206 -11.43 4.58 3.43
CA ALA A 206 -10.92 4.21 2.12
C ALA A 206 -11.54 5.16 1.09
N SER A 207 -10.87 6.29 0.82
CA SER A 207 -11.30 7.30 -0.17
C SER A 207 -10.44 7.31 -1.44
N GLY A 208 -9.43 6.44 -1.52
CA GLY A 208 -8.53 6.32 -2.65
C GLY A 208 -9.18 5.73 -3.91
N VAL A 209 -8.42 5.79 -5.02
CA VAL A 209 -8.84 5.29 -6.34
C VAL A 209 -9.15 3.79 -6.36
N ASP A 210 -8.46 3.00 -5.52
CA ASP A 210 -8.61 1.54 -5.43
C ASP A 210 -9.51 1.10 -4.25
N GLY A 211 -10.35 2.00 -3.75
CA GLY A 211 -11.37 1.68 -2.75
C GLY A 211 -10.82 1.05 -1.47
N PHE A 212 -11.59 0.11 -0.91
CA PHE A 212 -11.19 -0.62 0.30
C PHE A 212 -9.91 -1.43 0.10
N ILE A 213 -9.79 -2.15 -1.03
CA ILE A 213 -8.63 -3.02 -1.31
C ILE A 213 -7.34 -2.22 -1.33
N GLY A 214 -7.30 -1.09 -2.04
CA GLY A 214 -6.11 -0.24 -2.09
C GLY A 214 -5.68 0.20 -0.69
N ARG A 215 -6.65 0.63 0.12
CA ARG A 215 -6.36 1.08 1.48
C ARG A 215 -5.86 -0.07 2.35
N TRP A 216 -6.47 -1.25 2.29
CA TRP A 216 -6.05 -2.41 3.08
C TRP A 216 -4.71 -3.00 2.64
N ARG A 217 -4.38 -2.95 1.35
CA ARG A 217 -3.04 -3.29 0.84
C ARG A 217 -1.95 -2.44 1.45
N GLU A 218 -2.19 -1.15 1.69
CA GLU A 218 -1.22 -0.29 2.39
C GLU A 218 -1.00 -0.74 3.84
N TYR A 219 -2.06 -1.17 4.55
CA TYR A 219 -1.92 -1.76 5.88
C TYR A 219 -1.17 -3.09 5.82
N PHE A 220 -1.47 -3.95 4.85
CA PHE A 220 -0.80 -5.23 4.67
C PHE A 220 0.71 -5.03 4.39
N ALA A 221 1.07 -4.07 3.54
CA ALA A 221 2.46 -3.80 3.16
C ALA A 221 3.29 -3.11 4.27
N THR A 222 2.66 -2.25 5.08
CA THR A 222 3.40 -1.42 6.07
C THR A 222 3.10 -1.78 7.53
N GLY A 223 2.17 -2.72 7.77
CA GLY A 223 1.61 -3.04 9.08
C GLY A 223 0.65 -1.99 9.67
N HIS A 224 0.79 -0.71 9.29
CA HIS A 224 0.06 0.39 9.91
C HIS A 224 -0.65 1.34 8.93
N GLY A 225 -0.42 1.25 7.62
CA GLY A 225 -1.12 2.05 6.59
C GLY A 225 -1.02 3.56 6.79
N GLY A 226 0.10 4.02 7.35
CA GLY A 226 0.31 5.41 7.81
C GLY A 226 -0.44 5.85 9.08
N ASN A 227 -1.28 5.00 9.69
CA ASN A 227 -2.04 5.32 10.90
C ASN A 227 -1.10 5.45 12.13
N VAL A 228 -1.11 6.63 12.76
CA VAL A 228 -0.23 6.96 13.90
C VAL A 228 -0.49 6.05 15.10
N GLY A 229 -1.76 5.73 15.39
CA GLY A 229 -2.12 4.86 16.52
C GLY A 229 -1.69 3.40 16.32
N LEU A 230 -1.47 2.97 15.08
CA LEU A 230 -0.99 1.63 14.74
C LEU A 230 0.55 1.56 14.64
N LYS A 231 1.26 2.69 14.53
CA LYS A 231 2.74 2.72 14.41
C LYS A 231 3.47 2.35 15.69
N SER A 232 2.87 2.61 16.85
CA SER A 232 3.47 2.34 18.17
C SER A 232 3.03 1.00 18.76
N ARG A 233 2.51 0.09 17.93
CA ARG A 233 1.91 -1.18 18.36
C ARG A 233 2.56 -2.35 17.64
N ASP A 234 2.52 -3.52 18.30
CA ASP A 234 3.00 -4.75 17.70
C ASP A 234 2.13 -5.15 16.52
N ALA A 235 2.77 -5.53 15.41
CA ALA A 235 2.10 -5.99 14.21
C ALA A 235 1.14 -7.15 14.53
N SER A 236 -0.13 -6.98 14.18
CA SER A 236 -1.18 -7.98 14.38
C SER A 236 -1.90 -8.21 13.06
N ASP A 237 -2.46 -9.40 12.90
CA ASP A 237 -3.30 -9.71 11.76
C ASP A 237 -4.73 -9.22 12.05
N TYR A 238 -4.97 -7.96 11.71
CA TYR A 238 -6.22 -7.29 12.03
C TYR A 238 -7.39 -7.87 11.25
N GLN A 239 -8.52 -8.07 11.91
CA GLN A 239 -9.76 -8.41 11.25
C GLN A 239 -10.41 -7.16 10.65
N LEU A 240 -10.83 -7.24 9.40
CA LEU A 240 -11.45 -6.20 8.60
C LEU A 240 -12.96 -6.42 8.55
N SER A 241 -13.73 -5.36 8.73
CA SER A 241 -15.16 -5.32 8.42
C SER A 241 -15.57 -3.95 7.88
N ILE A 242 -16.70 -3.87 7.18
CA ILE A 242 -17.13 -2.64 6.51
C ILE A 242 -18.30 -2.02 7.28
N LEU A 243 -18.14 -0.76 7.69
CA LEU A 243 -19.16 -0.03 8.44
C LEU A 243 -20.11 0.73 7.51
N LYS A 244 -19.57 1.41 6.50
CA LYS A 244 -20.37 2.23 5.59
C LYS A 244 -19.75 2.31 4.20
N ARG A 245 -20.58 2.28 3.17
CA ARG A 245 -20.19 2.53 1.78
C ARG A 245 -20.48 3.97 1.39
N SER A 246 -19.64 4.54 0.54
CA SER A 246 -19.89 5.79 -0.16
C SER A 246 -20.43 5.47 -1.56
N ALA A 247 -21.59 6.02 -1.91
CA ALA A 247 -22.12 5.91 -3.26
C ALA A 247 -21.49 7.01 -4.12
N ARG A 248 -20.72 6.66 -5.16
CA ARG A 248 -20.37 7.64 -6.20
C ARG A 248 -21.61 7.94 -7.05
N PRO A 249 -21.90 9.21 -7.40
CA PRO A 249 -22.92 9.52 -8.40
C PRO A 249 -22.44 9.08 -9.79
N ARG A 250 -23.32 8.40 -10.53
CA ARG A 250 -23.11 7.90 -11.90
C ARG A 250 -23.14 9.10 -12.87
N ARG A 251 -22.05 9.43 -13.57
CA ARG A 251 -22.07 10.45 -14.64
C ARG A 251 -22.85 9.92 -15.84
N SER A 252 -23.86 10.68 -16.27
CA SER A 252 -24.64 10.45 -17.49
C SER A 252 -23.77 10.63 -18.74
N ARG A 253 -23.86 9.67 -19.67
CA ARG A 253 -23.20 9.68 -20.98
C ARG A 253 -24.13 10.37 -21.98
N THR A 254 -23.75 11.52 -22.53
CA THR A 254 -24.41 12.10 -23.71
C THR A 254 -23.67 11.68 -24.98
N SER A 255 -24.47 11.27 -25.95
CA SER A 255 -24.17 10.76 -27.29
C SER A 255 -23.84 11.85 -28.32
N GLY A 256 -23.03 11.48 -29.32
CA GLY A 256 -22.82 12.16 -30.62
C GLY A 256 -21.58 11.53 -31.26
N SER A 257 -21.65 10.68 -32.31
CA SER A 257 -21.91 10.99 -33.74
C SER A 257 -20.96 12.08 -34.23
N SER A 258 -20.18 11.98 -35.31
CA SER A 258 -19.94 10.98 -36.37
C SER A 258 -18.86 11.59 -37.30
N ASN A 259 -18.20 10.74 -38.11
CA ASN A 259 -17.45 11.03 -39.34
C ASN A 259 -16.05 11.68 -39.22
N ASP A 260 -15.08 11.44 -40.10
CA ASP A 260 -14.76 10.41 -41.12
C ASP A 260 -13.37 10.81 -41.70
N ALA A 261 -12.63 9.85 -42.27
CA ALA A 261 -11.55 9.90 -43.29
C ALA A 261 -10.48 11.03 -43.27
N GLY A 262 -9.19 10.84 -43.56
CA GLY A 262 -8.42 9.72 -44.11
C GLY A 262 -7.07 10.23 -44.67
N ARG A 263 -6.09 9.32 -44.77
CA ARG A 263 -4.81 9.30 -45.54
C ARG A 263 -3.75 10.40 -45.33
N THR A 264 -2.50 10.12 -44.95
CA THR A 264 -1.34 9.41 -45.59
C THR A 264 -0.31 10.41 -46.17
N SER A 265 0.90 10.50 -45.60
CA SER A 265 2.17 10.17 -46.28
C SER A 265 3.38 10.39 -45.36
N CYS A 266 4.33 9.47 -45.43
CA CYS A 266 5.64 9.55 -44.80
C CYS A 266 6.59 10.49 -45.57
N ARG A 267 7.48 11.19 -44.85
CA ARG A 267 8.88 11.35 -45.27
C ARG A 267 9.80 11.58 -44.07
N ALA A 268 10.95 10.93 -44.15
CA ALA A 268 12.02 10.91 -43.17
C ALA A 268 12.83 12.22 -43.18
N GLY A 269 13.28 12.64 -42.00
CA GLY A 269 14.30 13.66 -41.80
C GLY A 269 15.06 13.39 -40.51
N LYS A 270 16.32 12.94 -40.64
CA LYS A 270 17.31 12.86 -39.55
C LYS A 270 17.67 14.29 -39.11
N TRP A 271 17.60 14.58 -37.82
CA TRP A 271 18.51 15.53 -37.18
C TRP A 271 18.92 15.03 -35.80
N ALA A 272 20.24 14.89 -35.63
CA ALA A 272 20.90 14.72 -34.36
C ALA A 272 21.06 16.09 -33.69
N LEU A 273 20.64 16.21 -32.43
CA LEU A 273 21.08 17.27 -31.52
C LEU A 273 21.40 16.64 -30.16
N THR A 274 22.64 16.82 -29.77
CA THR A 274 23.32 16.44 -28.53
C THR A 274 23.04 17.46 -27.41
N GLY A 275 22.92 16.97 -26.16
CA GLY A 275 23.08 17.78 -24.93
C GLY A 275 21.77 18.19 -24.26
N THR A 276 21.14 17.29 -23.47
CA THR A 276 21.19 17.22 -21.98
C THR A 276 20.33 18.25 -21.23
N ASP A 277 19.05 17.92 -21.09
CA ASP A 277 18.36 17.99 -19.78
C ASP A 277 17.36 16.82 -19.73
N MET A 278 17.85 15.62 -19.40
CA MET A 278 16.99 14.43 -19.35
C MET A 278 16.07 14.53 -18.13
N THR A 279 14.77 14.53 -18.35
CA THR A 279 13.82 14.48 -17.24
C THR A 279 13.96 13.15 -16.48
N LYS A 280 13.61 13.12 -15.19
CA LYS A 280 13.61 11.87 -14.40
C LYS A 280 12.79 10.77 -15.07
N ALA A 281 11.72 11.13 -15.80
CA ALA A 281 10.93 10.17 -16.56
C ALA A 281 11.70 9.59 -17.77
N ASP A 282 12.53 10.38 -18.44
CA ASP A 282 13.35 9.92 -19.55
C ASP A 282 14.52 9.05 -19.06
N GLN A 283 15.08 9.37 -17.88
CA GLN A 283 16.05 8.50 -17.19
C GLN A 283 15.43 7.15 -16.80
N ILE A 284 14.19 7.14 -16.29
CA ILE A 284 13.46 5.90 -15.97
C ILE A 284 13.27 5.05 -17.24
N ARG A 285 12.86 5.67 -18.35
CA ARG A 285 12.63 4.93 -19.61
C ARG A 285 13.94 4.42 -20.22
N SER A 286 15.02 5.20 -20.14
CA SER A 286 16.34 4.76 -20.61
C SER A 286 16.83 3.55 -19.81
N LEU A 287 16.80 3.63 -18.47
CA LEU A 287 17.24 2.53 -17.63
C LEU A 287 16.34 1.28 -17.78
N ALA A 288 15.05 1.48 -18.04
CA ALA A 288 14.14 0.37 -18.32
C ALA A 288 14.41 -0.27 -19.69
N ALA A 289 14.80 0.52 -20.70
CA ALA A 289 15.23 0.01 -22.00
C ALA A 289 16.55 -0.77 -21.91
N ASP A 290 17.43 -0.42 -20.97
CA ASP A 290 18.63 -1.18 -20.62
C ASP A 290 18.34 -2.44 -19.79
N GLY A 291 17.05 -2.77 -19.57
CA GLY A 291 16.60 -4.00 -18.93
C GLY A 291 16.51 -3.94 -17.40
N LEU A 292 16.73 -2.77 -16.77
CA LEU A 292 16.59 -2.64 -15.32
C LEU A 292 15.10 -2.63 -14.93
N LYS A 293 14.80 -3.27 -13.80
CA LYS A 293 13.42 -3.32 -13.30
C LYS A 293 13.07 -2.03 -12.58
N ALA A 294 11.76 -1.75 -12.48
CA ALA A 294 11.22 -0.56 -11.82
C ALA A 294 11.77 -0.35 -10.39
N ALA A 295 12.07 -1.42 -9.66
CA ALA A 295 12.67 -1.37 -8.32
C ALA A 295 14.11 -0.85 -8.34
N ASP A 296 14.94 -1.35 -9.26
CA ASP A 296 16.35 -0.95 -9.39
C ASP A 296 16.46 0.49 -9.91
N ILE A 297 15.56 0.87 -10.82
CA ILE A 297 15.45 2.24 -11.33
C ILE A 297 15.00 3.20 -10.22
N ALA A 298 14.04 2.78 -9.39
CA ALA A 298 13.57 3.58 -8.26
C ALA A 298 14.68 3.81 -7.22
N ALA A 299 15.44 2.75 -6.90
CA ALA A 299 16.59 2.84 -6.00
C ALA A 299 17.70 3.73 -6.59
N ARG A 300 18.02 3.56 -7.87
CA ARG A 300 19.11 4.27 -8.56
C ARG A 300 18.81 5.76 -8.77
N LEU A 301 17.55 6.13 -8.98
CA LEU A 301 17.13 7.52 -9.20
C LEU A 301 16.58 8.19 -7.93
N GLY A 302 16.56 7.50 -6.79
CA GLY A 302 16.04 8.03 -5.53
C GLY A 302 14.56 8.41 -5.58
N ILE A 303 13.76 7.70 -6.38
CA ILE A 303 12.33 7.96 -6.60
C ILE A 303 11.48 6.82 -6.04
N ARG A 304 10.20 7.07 -5.79
CA ARG A 304 9.29 6.01 -5.29
C ARG A 304 9.06 4.94 -6.36
N TYR A 305 9.00 3.67 -5.94
CA TYR A 305 8.71 2.51 -6.79
C TYR A 305 7.51 2.74 -7.71
N GLN A 306 6.39 3.24 -7.18
CA GLN A 306 5.18 3.48 -7.97
C GLN A 306 5.40 4.51 -9.09
N HIS A 307 6.31 5.47 -8.93
CA HIS A 307 6.64 6.45 -9.97
C HIS A 307 7.42 5.80 -11.11
N ALA A 308 8.45 5.00 -10.81
CA ALA A 308 9.17 4.22 -11.81
C ALA A 308 8.25 3.21 -12.53
N TYR A 309 7.44 2.48 -11.77
CA TYR A 309 6.47 1.51 -12.28
C TYR A 309 5.45 2.17 -13.22
N ASN A 310 4.87 3.31 -12.83
CA ASN A 310 3.89 4.01 -13.66
C ASN A 310 4.52 4.57 -14.94
N VAL A 311 5.77 5.02 -14.91
CA VAL A 311 6.47 5.55 -16.10
C VAL A 311 6.88 4.45 -17.08
N ILE A 312 7.23 3.26 -16.59
CA ILE A 312 7.58 2.08 -17.41
C ILE A 312 6.33 1.48 -18.07
N ASN A 313 5.21 1.43 -17.35
CA ASN A 313 3.96 0.84 -17.84
C ASN A 313 3.06 1.84 -18.58
N ALA A 314 3.34 3.14 -18.49
CA ALA A 314 2.74 4.13 -19.37
C ALA A 314 3.45 4.03 -20.74
N GLY A 315 2.77 3.45 -21.73
CA GLY A 315 3.29 3.34 -23.10
C GLY A 315 3.79 4.68 -23.67
N PRO A 316 4.62 4.64 -24.74
CA PRO A 316 5.32 5.81 -25.22
C PRO A 316 4.35 6.97 -25.53
N ARG A 317 4.65 8.15 -24.98
CA ARG A 317 4.01 9.40 -25.42
C ARG A 317 4.32 9.56 -26.90
N ARG A 318 3.31 9.47 -27.77
CA ARG A 318 3.40 10.00 -29.13
C ARG A 318 3.75 11.48 -29.01
N THR A 319 4.97 11.84 -29.37
CA THR A 319 5.35 13.20 -29.73
C THR A 319 4.55 13.56 -30.99
N LEU A 320 3.43 14.26 -30.79
CA LEU A 320 2.84 15.04 -31.86
C LEU A 320 3.72 16.27 -32.04
N GLU A 321 4.44 16.29 -33.15
CA GLU A 321 5.11 17.47 -33.69
C GLU A 321 4.15 18.65 -33.77
N ALA A 322 4.73 19.84 -33.63
CA ALA A 322 4.05 21.12 -33.63
C ALA A 322 3.20 21.33 -34.88
N ALA A 323 1.90 21.05 -34.78
CA ALA A 323 0.90 21.58 -35.70
C ALA A 323 0.29 22.82 -35.04
N THR A 324 0.61 23.98 -35.61
CA THR A 324 0.00 25.28 -35.38
C THR A 324 -1.52 25.11 -35.34
N LYS A 325 -2.12 25.21 -34.15
CA LYS A 325 -3.59 25.22 -34.01
C LYS A 325 -4.09 26.67 -33.99
N PRO A 326 -5.07 27.02 -34.82
CA PRO A 326 -5.67 28.34 -34.83
C PRO A 326 -6.40 28.60 -33.50
N SER A 327 -6.36 29.86 -33.05
CA SER A 327 -6.99 30.34 -31.83
C SER A 327 -8.44 29.86 -31.69
N PRO A 328 -8.81 29.14 -30.62
CA PRO A 328 -10.20 28.94 -30.27
C PRO A 328 -10.73 30.20 -29.61
N ILE A 329 -11.58 30.90 -30.35
CA ILE A 329 -12.49 31.91 -29.83
C ILE A 329 -13.29 31.30 -28.67
N GLY A 330 -13.23 31.97 -27.51
CA GLY A 330 -14.28 31.97 -26.49
C GLY A 330 -14.63 30.64 -25.82
N ARG A 331 -13.78 30.16 -24.91
CA ARG A 331 -14.24 29.34 -23.77
C ARG A 331 -13.44 29.73 -22.52
N PRO A 332 -14.05 30.07 -21.38
CA PRO A 332 -13.28 30.49 -20.20
C PRO A 332 -12.41 29.34 -19.72
N GLU A 333 -11.09 29.51 -19.77
CA GLU A 333 -10.14 28.59 -19.14
C GLU A 333 -10.28 28.69 -17.61
N THR A 334 -10.92 27.72 -16.97
CA THR A 334 -10.72 27.54 -15.52
C THR A 334 -9.41 26.81 -15.30
N ARG A 335 -8.31 27.55 -15.17
CA ARG A 335 -7.08 27.04 -14.52
C ARG A 335 -7.46 26.44 -13.15
N PRO A 336 -6.85 25.33 -12.69
CA PRO A 336 -7.02 24.90 -11.31
C PRO A 336 -6.58 26.05 -10.40
N GLN A 337 -7.54 26.66 -9.72
CA GLN A 337 -7.26 27.77 -8.83
C GLN A 337 -6.34 27.27 -7.71
N SER A 338 -5.17 27.87 -7.56
CA SER A 338 -4.35 27.72 -6.36
C SER A 338 -5.21 28.07 -5.16
N LYS A 339 -5.16 27.25 -4.10
CA LYS A 339 -5.94 27.52 -2.89
C LYS A 339 -5.63 28.95 -2.40
N PRO A 340 -6.65 29.73 -1.98
CA PRO A 340 -6.43 31.07 -1.46
C PRO A 340 -5.55 31.05 -0.20
N ALA A 341 -4.83 32.13 0.04
CA ALA A 341 -4.11 32.33 1.30
C ALA A 341 -5.10 32.47 2.47
N LEU A 342 -4.76 31.93 3.63
CA LEU A 342 -5.53 32.13 4.86
C LEU A 342 -4.98 33.37 5.57
N THR A 343 -5.66 34.51 5.44
CA THR A 343 -5.21 35.77 6.05
C THR A 343 -5.63 35.88 7.51
N THR A 344 -4.97 36.76 8.27
CA THR A 344 -5.32 37.07 9.65
C THR A 344 -6.77 37.54 9.79
N ASP A 345 -7.30 38.33 8.86
CA ASP A 345 -8.70 38.78 8.90
C ASP A 345 -9.70 37.63 8.81
N ILE A 346 -9.40 36.61 8.00
CA ILE A 346 -10.22 35.40 7.89
C ILE A 346 -10.15 34.59 9.18
N LEU A 347 -8.96 34.50 9.79
CA LEU A 347 -8.81 33.83 11.09
C LEU A 347 -9.63 34.54 12.17
N ILE A 348 -9.49 35.86 12.31
CA ILE A 348 -10.19 36.66 13.33
C ILE A 348 -11.71 36.60 13.14
N SER A 349 -12.20 36.82 11.92
CA SER A 349 -13.64 36.70 11.61
C SER A 349 -14.16 35.27 11.82
N GLY A 350 -13.30 34.26 11.64
CA GLY A 350 -13.57 32.85 11.91
C GLY A 350 -13.47 32.46 13.39
N GLY A 351 -13.24 33.41 14.30
CA GLY A 351 -13.19 33.17 15.74
C GLY A 351 -11.82 32.77 16.30
N PHE A 352 -10.74 32.97 15.55
CA PHE A 352 -9.40 32.87 16.11
C PHE A 352 -9.03 34.13 16.88
N THR A 353 -8.29 33.97 17.96
CA THR A 353 -7.70 35.05 18.75
C THR A 353 -6.19 34.93 18.73
N ARG A 354 -5.50 36.08 18.62
CA ARG A 354 -4.04 36.13 18.74
C ARG A 354 -3.65 35.96 20.20
N VAL A 355 -2.71 35.06 20.48
CA VAL A 355 -2.28 34.72 21.85
C VAL A 355 -0.85 35.17 22.14
N GLY A 356 0.00 35.25 21.13
CA GLY A 356 1.39 35.66 21.31
C GLY A 356 2.19 35.46 20.04
N ARG A 357 3.51 35.44 20.17
CA ARG A 357 4.45 35.09 19.09
C ARG A 357 5.48 34.09 19.59
N TRP A 358 6.15 33.46 18.63
CA TRP A 358 7.34 32.69 18.91
C TRP A 358 8.53 33.60 19.22
N ILE A 359 9.31 33.22 20.23
CA ILE A 359 10.57 33.86 20.63
C ILE A 359 11.66 32.80 20.75
N ILE A 360 12.91 33.21 20.57
CA ILE A 360 14.07 32.36 20.84
C ILE A 360 14.46 32.57 22.31
N SER A 361 14.52 31.49 23.08
CA SER A 361 14.90 31.49 24.49
C SER A 361 16.06 30.52 24.69
N GLY A 362 17.29 31.04 24.70
CA GLY A 362 18.51 30.24 24.63
C GLY A 362 18.59 29.51 23.28
N ASP A 363 18.88 28.20 23.31
CA ASP A 363 18.94 27.36 22.11
C ASP A 363 17.57 26.73 21.74
N SER A 364 16.47 27.21 22.35
CA SER A 364 15.15 26.59 22.20
C SER A 364 14.05 27.60 21.87
N LEU A 365 13.01 27.12 21.21
CA LEU A 365 11.85 27.93 20.86
C LEU A 365 10.90 28.07 22.07
N ALA A 366 10.39 29.26 22.33
CA ALA A 366 9.42 29.51 23.38
C ALA A 366 8.27 30.41 22.88
N VAL A 367 7.12 30.30 23.54
CA VAL A 367 5.99 31.21 23.28
C VAL A 367 6.09 32.40 24.23
N GLU A 368 5.99 33.62 23.71
CA GLU A 368 6.05 34.86 24.51
C GLU A 368 5.00 34.91 25.62
N THR A 369 3.80 34.39 25.36
CA THR A 369 2.69 34.36 26.32
C THR A 369 2.16 32.94 26.48
N PRO A 370 1.96 32.44 27.71
CA PRO A 370 1.44 31.10 27.94
C PRO A 370 0.08 30.89 27.25
N ALA A 371 -0.01 29.85 26.42
CA ALA A 371 -1.27 29.48 25.79
C ALA A 371 -2.20 28.73 26.77
N PRO A 372 -3.52 28.70 26.49
CA PRO A 372 -4.48 27.95 27.30
C PRO A 372 -4.18 26.44 27.37
N LYS A 373 -4.57 25.79 28.46
CA LYS A 373 -4.47 24.31 28.60
C LYS A 373 -5.62 23.56 27.93
N SER A 374 -6.62 24.27 27.39
CA SER A 374 -7.78 23.73 26.69
C SER A 374 -7.43 23.15 25.31
N LYS A 375 -8.30 22.28 24.81
CA LYS A 375 -8.24 21.77 23.43
C LYS A 375 -8.57 22.89 22.44
N GLY A 376 -8.01 22.82 21.24
CA GLY A 376 -8.33 23.79 20.20
C GLY A 376 -7.50 23.61 18.93
N VAL A 377 -7.65 24.57 18.04
CA VAL A 377 -6.88 24.73 16.81
C VAL A 377 -5.92 25.90 16.98
N TYR A 378 -4.71 25.81 16.43
CA TYR A 378 -3.75 26.90 16.41
C TYR A 378 -3.21 27.12 15.01
N ALA A 379 -2.82 28.36 14.72
CA ALA A 379 -2.23 28.77 13.46
C ALA A 379 -0.94 29.57 13.70
N PHE A 380 0.08 29.34 12.86
CA PHE A 380 1.28 30.16 12.81
C PHE A 380 1.15 31.14 11.66
N VAL A 381 1.27 32.43 11.96
CA VAL A 381 0.98 33.53 11.06
C VAL A 381 2.22 34.40 10.92
N LYS A 382 2.63 34.68 9.67
CA LYS A 382 3.74 35.58 9.36
C LYS A 382 3.25 36.58 8.32
N ALA A 383 3.59 37.86 8.50
CA ALA A 383 3.16 38.95 7.60
C ALA A 383 1.66 38.92 7.24
N GLY A 384 0.80 38.60 8.21
CA GLY A 384 -0.66 38.57 8.01
C GLY A 384 -1.21 37.33 7.30
N VAL A 385 -0.38 36.32 7.01
CA VAL A 385 -0.77 35.08 6.33
C VAL A 385 -0.43 33.85 7.18
N ALA A 386 -1.39 32.95 7.33
CA ALA A 386 -1.20 31.69 8.03
C ALA A 386 -0.35 30.72 7.19
N LEU A 387 0.74 30.24 7.77
CA LEU A 387 1.67 29.30 7.13
C LEU A 387 1.43 27.86 7.59
N TYR A 388 0.96 27.69 8.83
CA TYR A 388 0.65 26.41 9.44
C TYR A 388 -0.65 26.46 10.23
N VAL A 389 -1.41 25.37 10.21
CA VAL A 389 -2.54 25.12 11.12
C VAL A 389 -2.38 23.73 11.74
N GLY A 390 -2.66 23.60 13.03
CA GLY A 390 -2.65 22.32 13.73
C GLY A 390 -3.74 22.20 14.79
N VAL A 391 -4.07 20.97 15.15
CA VAL A 391 -4.99 20.65 16.24
C VAL A 391 -4.25 20.23 17.52
N ALA A 392 -4.75 20.69 18.67
CA ALA A 392 -4.26 20.34 20.00
C ALA A 392 -5.33 19.58 20.79
N THR A 393 -5.28 18.24 20.74
CA THR A 393 -6.29 17.36 21.39
C THR A 393 -6.05 17.16 22.89
N LYS A 394 -4.83 17.37 23.38
CA LYS A 394 -4.44 17.26 24.80
C LYS A 394 -4.21 18.61 25.48
N GLY A 395 -4.40 19.72 24.77
CA GLY A 395 -4.21 21.08 25.28
C GLY A 395 -3.23 21.92 24.43
N LEU A 396 -3.59 23.19 24.18
CA LEU A 396 -2.80 24.11 23.36
C LEU A 396 -1.43 24.42 23.97
N ALA A 397 -1.37 24.66 25.29
CA ALA A 397 -0.12 24.90 26.03
C ALA A 397 0.93 23.80 25.81
N GLY A 398 0.53 22.54 26.05
CA GLY A 398 1.43 21.39 25.88
C GLY A 398 1.80 21.16 24.41
N ARG A 399 0.87 21.42 23.48
CA ARG A 399 1.14 21.28 22.05
C ARG A 399 2.16 22.30 21.55
N LEU A 400 2.03 23.57 21.95
CA LEU A 400 2.97 24.61 21.59
C LEU A 400 4.33 24.37 22.27
N TYR A 401 4.36 24.02 23.55
CA TYR A 401 5.61 23.66 24.25
C TYR A 401 6.39 22.54 23.53
N SER A 402 5.70 21.55 22.97
CA SER A 402 6.34 20.44 22.26
C SER A 402 7.12 20.83 21.00
N TYR A 403 6.93 22.03 20.46
CA TYR A 403 7.70 22.53 19.32
C TYR A 403 9.05 23.12 19.72
N GLY A 404 9.19 23.63 20.94
CA GLY A 404 10.49 24.13 21.42
C GLY A 404 11.36 23.11 22.12
N ARG A 405 10.79 21.92 22.37
CA ARG A 405 11.52 20.77 22.91
C ARG A 405 11.00 19.50 22.26
N PRO A 406 11.18 19.32 20.95
CA PRO A 406 10.69 18.13 20.28
C PRO A 406 11.45 16.89 20.76
N GLY A 407 10.71 15.81 21.00
CA GLY A 407 11.32 14.50 21.25
C GLY A 407 12.03 13.96 20.00
N ILE A 408 12.97 13.05 20.18
CA ILE A 408 13.78 12.43 19.10
C ILE A 408 12.91 11.77 18.02
N SER A 409 11.73 11.26 18.39
CA SER A 409 10.79 10.63 17.45
C SER A 409 9.81 11.61 16.77
N GLN A 410 9.77 12.89 17.19
CA GLN A 410 8.78 13.88 16.74
C GLN A 410 9.24 14.65 15.51
N ARG A 411 9.44 13.96 14.38
CA ARG A 411 9.98 14.55 13.13
C ARG A 411 9.25 15.83 12.65
N THR A 412 7.92 15.89 12.79
CA THR A 412 7.14 17.07 12.41
C THR A 412 7.43 18.25 13.32
N ASN A 413 7.63 18.02 14.62
CA ASN A 413 7.97 19.09 15.55
C ASN A 413 9.40 19.56 15.32
N GLN A 414 10.36 18.64 15.10
CA GLN A 414 11.74 19.00 14.75
C GLN A 414 11.81 19.85 13.47
N ARG A 415 11.06 19.45 12.43
CA ARG A 415 10.97 20.23 11.18
C ARG A 415 10.39 21.63 11.43
N LEU A 416 9.28 21.71 12.16
CA LEU A 416 8.63 22.99 12.43
C LEU A 416 9.48 23.87 13.33
N GLU A 417 10.18 23.31 14.32
CA GLU A 417 11.15 24.04 15.14
C GLU A 417 12.26 24.65 14.27
N ALA A 418 12.88 23.84 13.40
CA ALA A 418 13.92 24.31 12.49
C ALA A 418 13.43 25.41 11.54
N ILE A 419 12.23 25.24 10.96
CA ILE A 419 11.62 26.26 10.09
C ILE A 419 11.34 27.55 10.88
N ILE A 420 10.74 27.45 12.07
CA ILE A 420 10.40 28.62 12.88
C ILE A 420 11.68 29.36 13.31
N MET A 421 12.71 28.65 13.79
CA MET A 421 13.98 29.27 14.17
C MET A 421 14.67 29.97 12.99
N ALA A 422 14.68 29.34 11.81
CA ALA A 422 15.24 29.95 10.60
C ALA A 422 14.50 31.24 10.22
N GLU A 423 13.16 31.22 10.30
CA GLU A 423 12.32 32.37 9.96
C GLU A 423 12.39 33.51 11.00
N LEU A 424 12.56 33.17 12.28
CA LEU A 424 12.78 34.15 13.36
C LEU A 424 14.14 34.85 13.27
N SER A 425 15.06 34.39 12.42
CA SER A 425 16.30 35.10 12.11
C SER A 425 16.06 36.32 11.18
N GLY A 426 14.88 36.42 10.57
CA GLY A 426 14.45 37.57 9.78
C GLY A 426 13.73 38.65 10.60
N PRO A 427 13.33 39.78 9.97
CA PRO A 427 12.71 40.91 10.67
C PRO A 427 11.25 40.67 11.08
N GLU A 428 10.59 39.63 10.55
CA GLU A 428 9.17 39.38 10.75
C GLU A 428 8.92 38.33 11.84
N ALA A 429 8.08 38.69 12.83
CA ALA A 429 7.68 37.77 13.88
C ALA A 429 6.69 36.71 13.37
N ILE A 430 6.74 35.51 13.96
CA ILE A 430 5.74 34.47 13.73
C ILE A 430 4.75 34.49 14.88
N GLU A 431 3.54 34.95 14.58
CA GLU A 431 2.43 35.08 15.52
C GLU A 431 1.69 33.74 15.66
N ILE A 432 1.07 33.56 16.83
CA ILE A 432 0.28 32.38 17.16
C ILE A 432 -1.16 32.82 17.40
N SER A 433 -2.07 32.31 16.58
CA SER A 433 -3.51 32.48 16.75
C SER A 433 -4.16 31.16 17.14
N ILE A 434 -5.17 31.18 18.00
CA ILE A 434 -5.89 29.97 18.45
C ILE A 434 -7.40 30.10 18.26
N ALA A 435 -8.09 28.99 18.08
CA ALA A 435 -9.55 28.90 18.14
C ALA A 435 -9.97 27.69 18.96
N MET A 436 -11.12 27.79 19.64
CA MET A 436 -11.69 26.72 20.46
C MET A 436 -13.14 26.47 20.05
N PRO A 437 -13.38 25.92 18.84
CA PRO A 437 -14.73 25.64 18.39
C PRO A 437 -15.38 24.58 19.30
N PRO A 438 -16.69 24.71 19.63
CA PRO A 438 -17.39 23.70 20.39
C PRO A 438 -17.48 22.39 19.59
N ASP A 439 -17.54 21.26 20.31
CA ASP A 439 -17.92 19.99 19.69
C ASP A 439 -19.40 20.03 19.31
N LEU A 440 -19.75 19.35 18.23
CA LEU A 440 -21.10 19.30 17.67
C LEU A 440 -21.62 17.87 17.71
N GLU A 441 -22.91 17.70 17.41
CA GLU A 441 -23.52 16.40 17.21
C GLU A 441 -24.14 16.31 15.81
N TRP A 442 -24.05 15.14 15.21
CA TRP A 442 -24.72 14.81 13.96
C TRP A 442 -25.46 13.49 14.11
N ASN A 443 -26.80 13.55 14.15
CA ASN A 443 -27.67 12.39 14.38
C ASN A 443 -27.30 11.60 15.66
N GLY A 444 -26.98 12.31 16.75
CA GLY A 444 -26.57 11.72 18.03
C GLY A 444 -25.14 11.16 18.05
N LEU A 445 -24.36 11.34 16.98
CA LEU A 445 -22.93 11.00 16.94
C LEU A 445 -22.07 12.24 17.18
N PRO A 446 -20.97 12.14 17.95
CA PRO A 446 -20.12 13.27 18.25
C PRO A 446 -19.29 13.69 17.03
N VAL A 447 -19.24 15.00 16.78
CA VAL A 447 -18.40 15.65 15.76
C VAL A 447 -17.41 16.55 16.47
N ASN A 448 -16.11 16.25 16.34
CA ASN A 448 -15.07 17.05 16.98
C ASN A 448 -14.89 18.38 16.26
N GLY A 449 -15.21 19.50 16.92
CA GLY A 449 -15.17 20.83 16.31
C GLY A 449 -13.76 21.25 15.93
N SER A 450 -12.77 20.93 16.76
CA SER A 450 -11.37 21.33 16.55
C SER A 450 -10.71 20.57 15.39
N ALA A 451 -10.88 19.24 15.33
CA ALA A 451 -10.35 18.42 14.25
C ALA A 451 -11.07 18.72 12.92
N GLY A 452 -12.39 18.94 12.97
CA GLY A 452 -13.17 19.34 11.79
C GLY A 452 -12.71 20.69 11.23
N LEU A 453 -12.50 21.68 12.10
CA LEU A 453 -12.00 23.00 11.70
C LEU A 453 -10.59 22.94 11.12
N GLU A 454 -9.65 22.23 11.75
CA GLU A 454 -8.28 22.05 11.23
C GLU A 454 -8.30 21.44 9.82
N LEU A 455 -9.05 20.34 9.66
CA LEU A 455 -9.17 19.66 8.38
C LEU A 455 -9.76 20.57 7.30
N GLY A 456 -10.84 21.29 7.63
CA GLY A 456 -11.49 22.24 6.72
C GLY A 456 -10.55 23.38 6.28
N LEU A 457 -9.75 23.92 7.19
CA LEU A 457 -8.77 24.97 6.87
C LEU A 457 -7.66 24.45 5.95
N ILE A 458 -7.12 23.25 6.23
CA ILE A 458 -6.09 22.62 5.39
C ILE A 458 -6.62 22.30 3.98
N GLU A 459 -7.90 21.93 3.86
CA GLU A 459 -8.52 21.65 2.57
C GLU A 459 -8.83 22.91 1.78
N LYS A 460 -9.30 23.97 2.45
CA LYS A 460 -9.75 25.20 1.80
C LYS A 460 -8.63 26.18 1.45
N TYR A 461 -7.57 26.25 2.25
CA TYR A 461 -6.54 27.29 2.10
C TYR A 461 -5.14 26.74 1.79
N SER A 462 -4.29 27.61 1.25
CA SER A 462 -2.86 27.32 1.07
C SER A 462 -2.14 27.50 2.40
N LEU A 463 -1.51 26.43 2.88
CA LEU A 463 -0.75 26.37 4.13
C LEU A 463 0.61 25.73 3.86
N PRO A 464 1.64 26.51 3.48
CA PRO A 464 2.93 26.00 3.02
C PRO A 464 3.62 25.03 3.98
N TRP A 465 3.39 25.16 5.29
CA TRP A 465 4.05 24.31 6.29
C TRP A 465 3.25 23.04 6.63
N ASN A 466 1.99 22.92 6.16
CA ASN A 466 1.16 21.72 6.29
C ASN A 466 1.45 20.72 5.15
N ILE A 467 2.46 19.87 5.34
CA ILE A 467 2.85 18.86 4.34
C ILE A 467 2.05 17.55 4.55
N ARG A 468 1.33 17.09 3.53
CA ARG A 468 0.70 15.75 3.47
C ARG A 468 1.48 14.83 2.51
N GLY A 469 2.40 14.00 3.04
CA GLY A 469 3.03 12.89 2.31
C GLY A 469 3.94 13.25 1.11
N ALA A 470 5.00 12.47 0.90
CA ALA A 470 5.96 12.45 -0.22
C ALA A 470 6.68 13.75 -0.67
N THR A 471 6.28 14.97 -0.30
CA THR A 471 7.00 16.24 -0.61
C THR A 471 7.91 16.71 0.53
N ALA A 472 8.27 15.82 1.46
CA ALA A 472 9.10 16.17 2.62
C ALA A 472 10.61 16.25 2.32
N LEU A 473 11.06 15.86 1.11
CA LEU A 473 12.48 15.77 0.75
C LEU A 473 12.98 16.91 -0.13
N GLU A 474 12.11 17.69 -0.76
CA GLU A 474 12.53 18.80 -1.65
C GLU A 474 12.65 20.15 -0.92
N ALA A 475 12.07 20.30 0.28
CA ALA A 475 12.11 21.57 1.02
C ALA A 475 13.34 21.74 1.93
N ILE A 476 14.25 20.76 1.99
CA ILE A 476 15.49 20.85 2.78
C ILE A 476 16.60 21.53 1.97
N ALA A 477 16.45 21.67 0.65
CA ALA A 477 17.43 22.33 -0.21
C ALA A 477 16.96 23.75 -0.58
N GLY A 478 17.19 24.71 0.31
CA GLY A 478 17.41 26.10 -0.11
C GLY A 478 18.79 26.22 -0.77
N PRO A 479 18.98 27.12 -1.75
CA PRO A 479 20.20 27.16 -2.55
C PRO A 479 21.39 27.66 -1.72
N GLY A 480 22.36 26.78 -1.48
CA GLY A 480 23.74 27.10 -1.14
C GLY A 480 24.05 27.40 0.32
N GLN A 481 24.50 26.38 1.07
CA GLN A 481 25.73 26.41 1.88
C GLN A 481 26.03 25.01 2.47
N PRO A 482 27.32 24.61 2.61
CA PRO A 482 27.72 23.25 2.93
C PRO A 482 27.49 22.89 4.40
N ALA A 483 27.14 21.62 4.63
CA ALA A 483 26.92 21.03 5.94
C ALA A 483 28.21 21.00 6.77
N LEU A 484 28.20 21.68 7.93
CA LEU A 484 29.21 21.50 8.98
C LEU A 484 28.96 20.15 9.67
N GLY A 485 29.85 19.19 9.41
CA GLY A 485 29.90 17.92 10.14
C GLY A 485 30.26 18.15 11.60
N ARG A 486 29.46 17.58 12.52
CA ARG A 486 29.88 17.38 13.91
C ARG A 486 30.60 16.03 14.01
N ASP A 487 31.87 16.10 14.35
CA ASP A 487 32.76 14.98 14.66
C ASP A 487 32.33 14.31 15.99
N PRO A 488 32.12 12.98 16.03
CA PRO A 488 31.81 12.27 17.26
C PRO A 488 33.10 11.78 17.93
N GLY A 489 33.64 12.54 18.87
CA GLY A 489 34.66 12.00 19.76
C GLY A 489 35.39 13.00 20.64
N GLN A 490 34.98 13.14 21.89
CA GLN A 490 35.95 13.18 22.99
C GLN A 490 35.30 12.82 24.33
N LYS A 491 35.83 11.73 24.92
CA LYS A 491 35.75 11.44 26.34
C LYS A 491 36.55 12.49 27.12
N MET A 492 35.99 13.00 28.20
CA MET A 492 36.56 13.02 29.55
C MET A 492 35.43 13.09 30.56
#